data_AF-A0A9E5C5H3-F1
#
_entry.id   AF-A0A9E5C5H3-F1
#
_cell.length_a   1.000
_cell.length_b   1.000
_cell.length_c   1.000
_cell.angle_alpha   90.00
_cell.angle_beta   90.00
_cell.angle_gamma   90.00
#
_symmetry.space_group_name_H-M   'P 1'
#
loop_
_entity.id
_entity.type
_entity.pdbx_description
1 polymer ?
#
loop_
_entity_poly.entity_id
_entity_poly.type
_entity_poly.pdbx_seq_one_letter_code
_entity_poly.pdbx_strand_id
1 'polypeptide(L)'
;MPLPLVEQRLLATPESPGVYLMKDPRGTVLYVGKASVLRNRLRSYFGSPSNLPNKIRRMLGHLHDFEYIVTDSPAEALILENTLIKRYKPRYNARLKDDKTYPYLKIDLSEEFPRVYITRRVLKDGARYFGPFATAGTVRKTMDLVKRLFPYRSCTKNITGKDARPCLEYYINRCVAPCTGYASKEDYAKVIGQVVMFMEGDTTAVTDDLKTNMNQASEKLEFERAAVLRDRIKAVEKVAEEQRITVDSNPVSDMDVIALAQGSNETWVEVFFIRKGKLIGRDHFFMEGTQDDAEELVLGQFVKQFYQTAALVVPPRIVVQHMPEDHEAIVEWLRQVRGGAVRLVCPQRGIHKQLLQSVADNARQGLAQHRITWMDNTDVIQQALSDLEEELSLPLPLRRMECYDISHIQGSNTVASMVVFEDGKPKPAHYRRFKIKTVEGVDDFESIREVLRRRFKRLAAARAAEKRGEGEGPGADSFGVVPDLVLIDGGKGQLSAALEVFLELGLDDVPLASLAKENEELFVPHSPEPIILPR
;
A
#
# COMPACT_ATOMS: atom_id res chain seq x y z
N MET A 1 14.84 -21.39 -24.57
CA MET A 1 16.07 -20.87 -25.20
C MET A 1 15.74 -19.52 -25.80
N PRO A 2 16.52 -18.45 -25.54
CA PRO A 2 16.29 -17.17 -26.21
C PRO A 2 16.43 -17.35 -27.73
N LEU A 3 15.59 -16.66 -28.49
CA LEU A 3 15.63 -16.73 -29.96
C LEU A 3 16.99 -16.18 -30.44
N PRO A 4 17.64 -16.77 -31.47
CA PRO A 4 18.94 -16.33 -32.00
C PRO A 4 19.02 -14.83 -32.33
N LEU A 5 17.87 -14.24 -32.65
CA LEU A 5 17.71 -12.81 -32.96
C LEU A 5 17.90 -11.90 -31.73
N VAL A 6 17.54 -12.36 -30.53
CA VAL A 6 17.68 -11.60 -29.27
C VAL A 6 19.15 -11.46 -28.89
N GLU A 7 19.94 -12.53 -29.05
CA GLU A 7 21.39 -12.50 -28.79
C GLU A 7 22.14 -11.54 -29.72
N GLN A 8 21.78 -11.50 -31.01
CA GLN A 8 22.37 -10.55 -31.95
C GLN A 8 21.98 -9.10 -31.64
N ARG A 9 20.70 -8.85 -31.28
CA ARG A 9 20.23 -7.52 -30.88
C ARG A 9 20.89 -7.03 -29.59
N LEU A 10 21.23 -7.93 -28.66
CA LEU A 10 21.96 -7.58 -27.44
C LEU A 10 23.34 -6.97 -27.73
N LEU A 11 24.05 -7.46 -28.75
CA LEU A 11 25.35 -6.91 -29.16
C LEU A 11 25.25 -5.48 -29.70
N ALA A 12 24.15 -5.16 -30.38
CA ALA A 12 23.89 -3.84 -30.96
C ALA A 12 23.38 -2.79 -29.94
N THR A 13 23.20 -3.18 -28.68
CA THR A 13 22.69 -2.28 -27.63
C THR A 13 23.72 -1.17 -27.33
N PRO A 14 23.29 0.11 -27.20
CA PRO A 14 24.19 1.21 -26.87
C PRO A 14 24.70 1.16 -25.42
N GLU A 15 25.81 1.84 -25.16
CA GLU A 15 26.36 2.06 -23.81
C GLU A 15 25.82 3.33 -23.14
N SER A 16 24.78 3.92 -23.72
CA SER A 16 24.08 5.09 -23.20
C SER A 16 23.05 4.70 -22.12
N PRO A 17 22.66 5.64 -21.24
CA PRO A 17 21.53 5.44 -20.36
C PRO A 17 20.23 5.37 -21.14
N GLY A 18 19.24 4.70 -20.57
CA GLY A 18 17.93 4.59 -21.19
C GLY A 18 16.99 3.61 -20.50
N VAL A 19 15.85 3.39 -21.15
CA VAL A 19 14.80 2.49 -20.70
C VAL A 19 14.64 1.36 -21.69
N TYR A 20 14.43 0.14 -21.22
CA TYR A 20 14.11 -1.03 -22.04
C TYR A 20 12.76 -1.62 -21.67
N LEU A 21 12.12 -2.23 -22.67
CA LEU A 21 10.83 -2.89 -22.57
C LEU A 21 10.99 -4.33 -23.03
N MET A 22 10.57 -5.28 -22.19
CA MET A 22 10.53 -6.70 -22.50
C MET A 22 9.13 -7.07 -22.97
N LYS A 23 9.01 -7.81 -24.08
CA LYS A 23 7.74 -8.14 -24.72
C LYS A 23 7.53 -9.64 -24.90
N ASP A 24 6.26 -10.05 -24.81
CA ASP A 24 5.82 -11.41 -25.14
C ASP A 24 5.68 -11.61 -26.67
N PRO A 25 5.38 -12.83 -27.16
CA PRO A 25 5.17 -13.10 -28.59
C PRO A 25 4.01 -12.33 -29.23
N ARG A 26 3.07 -11.81 -28.43
CA ARG A 26 1.94 -11.00 -28.89
C ARG A 26 2.27 -9.49 -28.90
N GLY A 27 3.47 -9.11 -28.48
CA GLY A 27 3.91 -7.72 -28.35
C GLY A 27 3.48 -7.03 -27.05
N THR A 28 2.90 -7.76 -26.10
CA THR A 28 2.50 -7.24 -24.78
C THR A 28 3.74 -6.93 -23.95
N VAL A 29 3.79 -5.75 -23.33
CA VAL A 29 4.91 -5.37 -22.45
C VAL A 29 4.81 -6.12 -21.13
N LEU A 30 5.79 -6.99 -20.89
CA LEU A 30 5.92 -7.81 -19.67
C LEU A 30 6.64 -7.08 -18.55
N TYR A 31 7.67 -6.32 -18.91
CA TYR A 31 8.52 -5.60 -17.96
C TYR A 31 9.12 -4.34 -18.60
N VAL A 32 9.24 -3.28 -17.81
CA VAL A 32 9.95 -2.05 -18.15
C VAL A 32 11.05 -1.85 -17.12
N GLY A 33 12.26 -1.56 -17.57
CA GLY A 33 13.35 -1.24 -16.66
C GLY A 33 14.26 -0.16 -17.21
N LYS A 34 14.95 0.55 -16.32
CA LYS A 34 15.99 1.52 -16.68
C LYS A 34 17.42 0.98 -16.51
N ALA A 35 18.36 1.63 -17.18
CA ALA A 35 19.79 1.38 -17.02
C ALA A 35 20.60 2.66 -17.18
N SER A 36 21.69 2.79 -16.43
CA SER A 36 22.75 3.79 -16.72
C SER A 36 23.54 3.40 -17.96
N VAL A 37 23.68 2.09 -18.21
CA VAL A 37 24.30 1.51 -19.40
C VAL A 37 23.42 0.38 -19.91
N LEU A 38 22.67 0.63 -20.98
CA LEU A 38 21.69 -0.33 -21.53
C LEU A 38 22.34 -1.67 -21.88
N ARG A 39 23.50 -1.66 -22.53
CA ARG A 39 24.24 -2.88 -22.92
C ARG A 39 24.54 -3.79 -21.74
N ASN A 40 25.07 -3.25 -20.64
CA ASN A 40 25.44 -4.04 -19.47
C ASN A 40 24.20 -4.60 -18.77
N ARG A 41 23.15 -3.77 -18.64
CA ARG A 41 21.92 -4.20 -17.96
C ARG A 41 21.19 -5.27 -18.75
N LEU A 42 21.02 -5.09 -20.06
CA LEU A 42 20.33 -6.08 -20.89
C LEU A 42 21.08 -7.41 -20.94
N ARG A 43 22.42 -7.41 -21.03
CA ARG A 43 23.24 -8.63 -20.95
C ARG A 43 23.10 -9.37 -19.62
N SER A 44 22.90 -8.66 -18.51
CA SER A 44 22.79 -9.28 -17.19
C SER A 44 21.62 -10.27 -17.06
N TYR A 45 20.56 -10.11 -17.87
CA TYR A 45 19.41 -11.00 -17.89
C TYR A 45 19.68 -12.35 -18.58
N PHE A 46 20.70 -12.42 -19.43
CA PHE A 46 21.04 -13.62 -20.21
C PHE A 46 22.32 -14.30 -19.69
N GLY A 47 22.76 -13.95 -18.47
CA GLY A 47 23.81 -14.67 -17.73
C GLY A 47 23.29 -15.96 -17.10
N SER A 48 24.01 -16.50 -16.11
CA SER A 48 23.61 -17.75 -15.44
C SER A 48 22.22 -17.64 -14.81
N PRO A 49 21.26 -18.53 -15.16
CA PRO A 49 19.90 -18.49 -14.62
C PRO A 49 19.82 -18.62 -13.10
N SER A 50 20.83 -19.22 -12.46
CA SER A 50 20.93 -19.40 -11.01
C SER A 50 21.03 -18.08 -10.22
N ASN A 51 21.52 -17.01 -10.86
CA ASN A 51 21.79 -15.73 -10.20
C ASN A 51 20.67 -14.70 -10.40
N LEU A 52 19.60 -15.08 -11.10
CA LEU A 52 18.46 -14.20 -11.37
C LEU A 52 17.36 -14.41 -10.32
N PRO A 53 16.70 -13.32 -9.86
CA PRO A 53 15.49 -13.43 -9.05
C PRO A 53 14.43 -14.29 -9.74
N ASN A 54 13.67 -15.08 -8.97
CA ASN A 54 12.68 -16.02 -9.49
C ASN A 54 11.67 -15.35 -10.43
N LYS A 55 11.18 -14.18 -10.03
CA LYS A 55 10.35 -13.28 -10.84
C LYS A 55 10.93 -12.98 -12.23
N ILE A 56 12.22 -12.63 -12.30
CA ILE A 56 12.90 -12.31 -13.56
C ILE A 56 13.09 -13.57 -14.41
N ARG A 57 13.42 -14.71 -13.79
CA ARG A 57 13.52 -16.01 -14.48
C ARG A 57 12.18 -16.39 -15.13
N ARG A 58 11.07 -16.22 -14.41
CA ARG A 58 9.71 -16.44 -14.93
C ARG A 58 9.38 -15.52 -16.09
N MET A 59 9.68 -14.22 -15.98
CA MET A 59 9.47 -13.25 -17.06
C MET A 59 10.25 -13.62 -18.32
N LEU A 60 11.51 -14.04 -18.18
CA LEU A 60 12.35 -14.47 -19.31
C LEU A 60 11.82 -15.73 -20.01
N GLY A 61 11.07 -16.59 -19.30
CA GLY A 61 10.37 -17.74 -19.92
C GLY A 61 9.30 -17.32 -20.94
N HIS A 62 8.75 -16.12 -20.82
CA HIS A 62 7.74 -15.56 -21.73
C HIS A 62 8.30 -14.50 -22.68
N LEU A 63 9.61 -14.20 -22.60
CA LEU A 63 10.25 -13.17 -23.42
C LEU A 63 10.37 -13.61 -24.87
N HIS A 64 9.91 -12.76 -25.78
CA HIS A 64 10.10 -12.92 -27.23
C HIS A 64 11.02 -11.85 -27.83
N ASP A 65 10.84 -10.59 -27.43
CA ASP A 65 11.64 -9.47 -27.94
C ASP A 65 11.84 -8.38 -26.87
N PHE A 66 12.81 -7.49 -27.10
CA PHE A 66 13.00 -6.30 -26.28
C PHE A 66 13.21 -5.04 -27.13
N GLU A 67 12.73 -3.91 -26.62
CA GLU A 67 12.95 -2.58 -27.18
C GLU A 67 13.70 -1.71 -26.18
N TYR A 68 14.37 -0.65 -26.66
CA TYR A 68 14.98 0.34 -25.79
C TYR A 68 14.83 1.75 -26.34
N ILE A 69 14.83 2.72 -25.42
CA ILE A 69 14.80 4.15 -25.69
C ILE A 69 16.01 4.74 -24.97
N VAL A 70 16.93 5.33 -25.73
CA VAL A 70 18.10 6.04 -25.18
C VAL A 70 17.64 7.38 -24.62
N THR A 71 18.21 7.77 -23.49
CA THR A 71 17.98 9.07 -22.84
C THR A 71 19.30 9.80 -22.65
N ASP A 72 19.25 11.10 -22.40
CA ASP A 72 20.45 11.91 -22.22
C ASP A 72 21.04 11.76 -20.81
N SER A 73 20.23 11.35 -19.84
CA SER A 73 20.67 11.13 -18.46
C SER A 73 19.96 9.97 -17.75
N PRO A 74 20.56 9.40 -16.67
CA PRO A 74 19.88 8.42 -15.82
C PRO A 74 18.60 8.95 -15.14
N ALA A 75 18.55 10.25 -14.84
CA ALA A 75 17.36 10.89 -14.27
C ALA A 75 16.20 10.93 -15.29
N GLU A 76 16.49 11.19 -16.56
CA GLU A 76 15.50 11.12 -17.63
C GLU A 76 15.04 9.68 -17.88
N ALA A 77 15.96 8.70 -17.89
CA ALA A 77 15.60 7.27 -17.94
C ALA A 77 14.64 6.88 -16.81
N LEU A 78 14.85 7.42 -15.61
CA LEU A 78 14.00 7.19 -14.45
C LEU A 78 12.57 7.74 -14.65
N ILE A 79 12.44 8.96 -15.17
CA ILE A 79 11.13 9.57 -15.46
C ILE A 79 10.41 8.77 -16.55
N LEU A 80 11.13 8.40 -17.61
CA LEU A 80 10.57 7.66 -18.74
C LEU A 80 10.14 6.24 -18.33
N GLU A 81 10.95 5.52 -17.53
CA GLU A 81 10.61 4.21 -16.96
C GLU A 81 9.26 4.27 -16.25
N ASN A 82 9.13 5.20 -15.32
CA ASN A 82 7.94 5.36 -14.51
C ASN A 82 6.70 5.71 -15.37
N THR A 83 6.88 6.56 -16.37
CA THR A 83 5.84 6.90 -17.37
C THR A 83 5.37 5.65 -18.14
N LEU A 84 6.30 4.80 -18.57
CA LEU A 84 5.99 3.59 -19.33
C LEU A 84 5.37 2.49 -18.44
N ILE A 85 5.79 2.36 -17.18
CA ILE A 85 5.15 1.47 -16.19
C ILE A 85 3.68 1.86 -16.01
N LYS A 86 3.37 3.15 -15.86
CA LYS A 86 1.98 3.63 -15.74
C LYS A 86 1.17 3.39 -17.01
N ARG A 87 1.78 3.59 -18.18
CA ARG A 87 1.12 3.41 -19.48
C ARG A 87 0.78 1.95 -19.75
N TYR A 88 1.76 1.05 -19.58
CA TYR A 88 1.63 -0.35 -19.99
C TYR A 88 1.18 -1.27 -18.86
N LYS A 89 1.31 -0.86 -17.60
CA LYS A 89 1.01 -1.65 -16.40
C LYS A 89 1.57 -3.08 -16.49
N PRO A 90 2.89 -3.24 -16.74
CA PRO A 90 3.45 -4.56 -17.01
C PRO A 90 3.34 -5.49 -15.80
N ARG A 91 3.01 -6.76 -16.04
CA ARG A 91 2.74 -7.76 -14.98
C ARG A 91 3.88 -7.90 -13.98
N TYR A 92 5.13 -7.80 -14.44
CA TYR A 92 6.32 -8.03 -13.61
C TYR A 92 6.92 -6.74 -13.03
N ASN A 93 6.30 -5.57 -13.18
CA ASN A 93 6.79 -4.36 -12.54
C ASN A 93 6.14 -4.14 -11.16
N ALA A 94 6.95 -3.77 -10.17
CA ALA A 94 6.42 -3.24 -8.92
C ALA A 94 5.65 -1.95 -9.19
N ARG A 95 4.36 -1.92 -8.89
CA ARG A 95 3.47 -0.80 -9.26
C ARG A 95 2.43 -0.48 -8.19
N LEU A 96 2.08 0.79 -8.07
CA LEU A 96 0.96 1.24 -7.23
C LEU A 96 -0.35 0.67 -7.78
N LYS A 97 -1.13 0.04 -6.90
CA LYS A 97 -2.49 -0.46 -7.21
C LYS A 97 -3.47 0.69 -7.45
N ASP A 98 -3.38 1.72 -6.61
CA ASP A 98 -4.27 2.88 -6.61
C ASP A 98 -3.51 4.18 -6.91
N ASP A 99 -3.90 4.89 -7.96
CA ASP A 99 -3.50 6.29 -8.19
C ASP A 99 -4.38 7.21 -7.33
N LYS A 100 -4.07 7.33 -6.03
CA LYS A 100 -4.77 8.25 -5.12
C LYS A 100 -4.45 9.71 -5.48
N THR A 101 -5.49 10.50 -5.74
CA THR A 101 -5.37 11.97 -5.89
C THR A 101 -5.68 12.68 -4.57
N TYR A 102 -4.70 13.38 -3.99
CA TYR A 102 -4.86 14.08 -2.72
C TYR A 102 -5.60 15.41 -2.87
N PRO A 103 -6.52 15.74 -1.94
CA PRO A 103 -7.03 17.10 -1.84
C PRO A 103 -6.00 18.05 -1.21
N TYR A 104 -5.98 19.27 -1.73
CA TYR A 104 -5.22 20.43 -1.26
C TYR A 104 -6.17 21.61 -1.07
N LEU A 105 -5.79 22.54 -0.20
CA LEU A 105 -6.35 23.90 -0.24
C LEU A 105 -5.51 24.73 -1.20
N LYS A 106 -6.16 25.32 -2.20
CA LYS A 106 -5.55 26.25 -3.15
C LYS A 106 -6.00 27.66 -2.85
N ILE A 107 -5.05 28.59 -2.89
CA ILE A 107 -5.26 30.05 -2.81
C ILE A 107 -4.53 30.68 -3.98
N ASP A 108 -5.29 31.26 -4.92
CA ASP A 108 -4.72 31.97 -6.06
C ASP A 108 -4.50 33.44 -5.70
N LEU A 109 -3.24 33.81 -5.48
CA LEU A 109 -2.86 35.17 -5.07
C LEU A 109 -2.86 36.18 -6.23
N SER A 110 -3.08 35.74 -7.47
CA SER A 110 -3.20 36.63 -8.63
C SER A 110 -4.59 37.26 -8.75
N GLU A 111 -5.62 36.68 -8.13
CA GLU A 111 -6.97 37.25 -8.07
C GLU A 111 -7.02 38.46 -7.12
N GLU A 112 -7.82 39.51 -7.44
CA GLU A 112 -7.97 40.69 -6.56
C GLU A 112 -8.62 40.33 -5.21
N PHE A 113 -9.51 39.34 -5.21
CA PHE A 113 -10.15 38.83 -4.02
C PHE A 113 -10.02 37.30 -3.98
N PRO A 114 -8.83 36.77 -3.61
CA PRO A 114 -8.53 35.34 -3.65
C PRO A 114 -9.54 34.48 -2.91
N ARG A 115 -9.86 33.33 -3.49
CA ARG A 115 -10.66 32.28 -2.83
C ARG A 115 -9.76 31.22 -2.22
N VAL A 116 -10.23 30.62 -1.13
CA VAL A 116 -9.68 29.37 -0.57
C VAL A 116 -10.61 28.23 -0.96
N TYR A 117 -10.11 27.26 -1.72
CA TYR A 117 -10.93 26.14 -2.20
C TYR A 117 -10.15 24.84 -2.28
N ILE A 118 -10.88 23.72 -2.36
CA ILE A 118 -10.31 22.38 -2.42
C ILE A 118 -10.03 22.01 -3.88
N THR A 119 -8.82 21.54 -4.16
CA THR A 119 -8.45 20.98 -5.47
C THR A 119 -7.67 19.69 -5.29
N ARG A 120 -7.71 18.81 -6.30
CA ARG A 120 -6.86 17.62 -6.39
C ARG A 120 -5.72 17.77 -7.41
N ARG A 121 -5.68 18.91 -8.10
CA ARG A 121 -4.67 19.24 -9.11
C ARG A 121 -3.83 20.40 -8.60
N VAL A 122 -2.53 20.18 -8.52
CA VAL A 122 -1.53 21.22 -8.27
C VAL A 122 -0.87 21.58 -9.60
N LEU A 123 -0.88 22.87 -9.93
CA LEU A 123 -0.34 23.41 -11.17
C LEU A 123 0.80 24.37 -10.81
N LYS A 124 1.73 24.59 -11.75
CA LYS A 124 2.74 25.65 -11.63
C LYS A 124 2.17 26.99 -12.09
N ASP A 125 1.07 27.41 -11.47
CA ASP A 125 0.31 28.63 -11.83
C ASP A 125 0.58 29.81 -10.89
N GLY A 126 1.51 29.67 -9.95
CA GLY A 126 1.85 30.70 -8.96
C GLY A 126 0.89 30.75 -7.76
N ALA A 127 -0.15 29.92 -7.74
CA ALA A 127 -1.03 29.80 -6.58
C ALA A 127 -0.32 29.10 -5.41
N ARG A 128 -0.83 29.34 -4.20
CA ARG A 128 -0.39 28.65 -2.99
C ARG A 128 -1.23 27.41 -2.76
N TYR A 129 -0.56 26.29 -2.47
CA TYR A 129 -1.16 25.00 -2.23
C TYR A 129 -0.77 24.49 -0.84
N PHE A 130 -1.76 24.15 -0.03
CA PHE A 130 -1.58 23.61 1.32
C PHE A 130 -2.13 22.19 1.38
N GLY A 131 -1.32 21.28 1.89
CA GLY A 131 -1.58 19.84 1.89
C GLY A 131 -0.30 19.03 1.66
N PRO A 132 -0.42 17.75 1.27
CA PRO A 132 -1.66 17.00 1.00
C PRO A 132 -2.49 16.75 2.27
N PHE A 133 -3.80 16.63 2.12
CA PHE A 133 -4.66 16.12 3.19
C PHE A 133 -5.02 14.66 2.94
N ALA A 134 -4.99 13.82 3.98
CA ALA A 134 -5.26 12.38 3.89
C ALA A 134 -6.64 12.05 3.26
N THR A 135 -7.66 12.85 3.56
CA THR A 135 -9.01 12.64 3.01
C THR A 135 -9.70 13.96 2.64
N ALA A 136 -10.72 13.88 1.79
CA ALA A 136 -11.61 15.01 1.51
C ALA A 136 -12.36 15.49 2.76
N GLY A 137 -12.56 14.62 3.77
CA GLY A 137 -13.13 15.00 5.06
C GLY A 137 -12.18 15.88 5.87
N THR A 138 -10.90 15.49 5.94
CA THR A 138 -9.86 16.22 6.70
C THR A 138 -9.69 17.64 6.15
N VAL A 139 -9.53 17.79 4.84
CA VAL A 139 -9.38 19.13 4.22
C VAL A 139 -10.59 20.02 4.46
N ARG A 140 -11.81 19.47 4.46
CA ARG A 140 -13.05 20.23 4.72
C ARG A 140 -13.12 20.71 6.17
N LYS A 141 -12.72 19.86 7.13
CA LYS A 141 -12.64 20.25 8.55
C LYS A 141 -11.62 21.38 8.74
N THR A 142 -10.45 21.29 8.12
CA THR A 142 -9.45 22.35 8.15
C THR A 142 -9.97 23.63 7.51
N MET A 143 -10.61 23.55 6.33
CA MET A 143 -11.18 24.72 5.65
C MET A 143 -12.23 25.43 6.50
N ASP A 144 -13.12 24.69 7.17
CA ASP A 144 -14.13 25.26 8.07
C ASP A 144 -13.50 25.93 9.30
N LEU A 145 -12.47 25.33 9.89
CA LEU A 145 -11.71 25.95 10.98
C LEU A 145 -11.08 27.26 10.53
N VAL A 146 -10.33 27.24 9.42
CA VAL A 146 -9.67 28.43 8.87
C VAL A 146 -10.68 29.53 8.57
N LYS A 147 -11.86 29.18 8.04
CA LYS A 147 -12.93 30.15 7.76
C LYS A 147 -13.54 30.79 9.02
N ARG A 148 -13.59 30.05 10.13
CA ARG A 148 -14.03 30.59 11.43
C ARG A 148 -13.01 31.55 12.03
N LEU A 149 -11.72 31.27 11.83
CA LEU A 149 -10.63 32.11 12.32
C LEU A 149 -10.44 33.37 11.46
N PHE A 150 -10.49 33.21 10.14
CA PHE A 150 -10.21 34.27 9.17
C PHE A 150 -11.40 34.41 8.19
N PRO A 151 -12.15 35.53 8.25
CA PRO A 151 -13.39 35.70 7.49
C PRO A 151 -13.16 36.04 6.00
N TYR A 152 -12.80 35.04 5.18
CA TYR A 152 -12.59 35.19 3.73
C TYR A 152 -13.86 34.85 2.90
N ARG A 153 -13.90 35.22 1.61
CA ARG A 153 -15.05 34.87 0.73
C ARG A 153 -15.00 33.41 0.28
N SER A 154 -16.14 32.73 0.41
CA SER A 154 -16.38 31.41 -0.21
C SER A 154 -17.24 31.47 -1.47
N CYS A 155 -17.79 32.63 -1.81
CA CYS A 155 -18.67 32.77 -2.97
C CYS A 155 -17.90 32.74 -4.30
N THR A 156 -18.51 32.13 -5.31
CA THR A 156 -17.95 31.99 -6.67
C THR A 156 -18.27 33.17 -7.58
N LYS A 157 -19.14 34.09 -7.16
CA LYS A 157 -19.50 35.30 -7.91
C LYS A 157 -18.31 36.26 -8.09
N ASN A 158 -18.39 37.10 -9.12
CA ASN A 158 -17.46 38.19 -9.29
C ASN A 158 -17.71 39.28 -8.23
N ILE A 159 -16.64 39.87 -7.67
CA ILE A 159 -16.72 40.83 -6.57
C ILE A 159 -16.61 42.23 -7.15
N THR A 160 -17.73 42.95 -7.16
CA THR A 160 -17.82 44.30 -7.74
C THR A 160 -17.73 45.41 -6.69
N GLY A 161 -17.96 45.09 -5.42
CA GLY A 161 -18.06 46.06 -4.32
C GLY A 161 -19.36 46.88 -4.31
N LYS A 162 -20.34 46.54 -5.17
CA LYS A 162 -21.56 47.34 -5.39
C LYS A 162 -22.85 46.61 -5.02
N ASP A 163 -22.76 45.43 -4.41
CA ASP A 163 -23.95 44.67 -4.05
C ASP A 163 -24.78 45.42 -3.00
N ALA A 164 -26.10 45.40 -3.15
CA ALA A 164 -27.00 46.14 -2.27
C ALA A 164 -26.99 45.66 -0.81
N ARG A 165 -26.69 44.37 -0.57
CA ARG A 165 -26.65 43.77 0.78
C ARG A 165 -25.67 42.60 0.87
N PRO A 166 -25.02 42.39 2.03
CA PRO A 166 -24.12 41.27 2.23
C PRO A 166 -24.91 39.98 2.43
N CYS A 167 -24.27 38.83 2.19
CA CYS A 167 -24.89 37.52 2.40
C CYS A 167 -24.76 37.06 3.87
N LEU A 168 -25.41 35.94 4.20
CA LEU A 168 -25.41 35.34 5.53
C LEU A 168 -24.00 35.21 6.13
N GLU A 169 -23.00 34.84 5.33
CA GLU A 169 -21.60 34.65 5.77
C GLU A 169 -21.01 35.88 6.45
N TYR A 170 -21.43 37.09 6.08
CA TYR A 170 -21.03 38.31 6.76
C TYR A 170 -21.65 38.42 8.15
N TYR A 171 -22.97 38.23 8.24
CA TYR A 171 -23.71 38.32 9.50
C TYR A 171 -23.30 37.26 10.53
N ILE A 172 -22.78 36.12 10.08
CA ILE A 172 -22.20 35.08 10.95
C ILE A 172 -20.68 35.20 11.11
N ASN A 173 -20.08 36.35 10.74
CA ASN A 173 -18.66 36.67 10.91
C ASN A 173 -17.67 35.73 10.20
N ARG A 174 -18.08 35.13 9.07
CA ARG A 174 -17.27 34.23 8.22
C ARG A 174 -16.80 34.87 6.91
N CYS A 175 -17.20 36.10 6.61
CA CYS A 175 -16.75 36.86 5.45
C CYS A 175 -16.74 38.37 5.76
N VAL A 176 -15.75 39.12 5.31
CA VAL A 176 -15.70 40.59 5.47
C VAL A 176 -16.55 41.38 4.44
N ALA A 177 -17.36 40.69 3.64
CA ALA A 177 -18.25 41.27 2.63
C ALA A 177 -17.56 42.26 1.64
N PRO A 178 -16.51 41.83 0.92
CA PRO A 178 -15.92 42.68 -0.12
C PRO A 178 -16.90 42.94 -1.28
N CYS A 179 -17.96 42.13 -1.41
CA CYS A 179 -19.00 42.27 -2.43
C CYS A 179 -19.85 43.53 -2.30
N THR A 180 -20.05 44.05 -1.08
CA THR A 180 -20.78 45.30 -0.82
C THR A 180 -19.85 46.50 -0.61
N GLY A 181 -18.53 46.29 -0.72
CA GLY A 181 -17.53 47.32 -0.46
C GLY A 181 -17.25 47.57 1.03
N TYR A 182 -17.75 46.74 1.93
CA TYR A 182 -17.51 46.88 3.38
C TYR A 182 -16.05 46.62 3.78
N ALA A 183 -15.33 45.86 2.96
CA ALA A 183 -13.89 45.68 3.07
C ALA A 183 -13.22 46.07 1.75
N SER A 184 -12.13 46.84 1.85
CA SER A 184 -11.30 47.20 0.71
C SER A 184 -10.51 45.99 0.17
N LYS A 185 -9.87 46.16 -0.99
CA LYS A 185 -8.97 45.15 -1.55
C LYS A 185 -7.81 44.89 -0.60
N GLU A 186 -7.26 45.95 -0.01
CA GLU A 186 -6.15 45.92 0.93
C GLU A 186 -6.53 45.20 2.23
N ASP A 187 -7.72 45.47 2.75
CA ASP A 187 -8.22 44.79 3.95
C ASP A 187 -8.46 43.30 3.70
N TYR A 188 -9.01 42.95 2.54
CA TYR A 188 -9.20 41.56 2.16
C TYR A 188 -7.87 40.82 1.96
N ALA A 189 -6.88 41.49 1.35
CA ALA A 189 -5.55 40.93 1.16
C ALA A 189 -4.86 40.63 2.50
N LYS A 190 -5.05 41.46 3.53
CA LYS A 190 -4.57 41.17 4.90
C LYS A 190 -5.19 39.90 5.47
N VAL A 191 -6.50 39.70 5.31
CA VAL A 191 -7.20 38.47 5.76
C VAL A 191 -6.62 37.24 5.05
N ILE A 192 -6.38 37.30 3.75
CA ILE A 192 -5.76 36.19 3.00
C ILE A 192 -4.30 35.98 3.43
N GLY A 193 -3.55 37.04 3.70
CA GLY A 193 -2.21 36.96 4.28
C GLY A 193 -2.20 36.20 5.61
N GLN A 194 -3.14 36.50 6.50
CA GLN A 194 -3.31 35.78 7.77
C GLN A 194 -3.65 34.30 7.55
N VAL A 195 -4.50 33.97 6.58
CA VAL A 195 -4.78 32.57 6.20
C VAL A 195 -3.49 31.88 5.75
N VAL A 196 -2.71 32.50 4.86
CA VAL A 196 -1.45 31.94 4.36
C VAL A 196 -0.46 31.74 5.52
N MET A 197 -0.25 32.74 6.37
CA MET A 197 0.65 32.64 7.53
C MET A 197 0.23 31.52 8.50
N PHE A 198 -1.06 31.43 8.80
CA PHE A 198 -1.61 30.38 9.65
C PHE A 198 -1.42 28.99 9.04
N MET A 199 -1.72 28.84 7.75
CA MET A 199 -1.58 27.58 7.02
C MET A 199 -0.12 27.17 6.80
N GLU A 200 0.78 28.15 6.69
CA GLU A 200 2.21 27.90 6.73
C GLU A 200 2.61 27.46 8.14
N GLY A 201 1.92 27.89 9.20
CA GLY A 201 2.18 27.50 10.59
C GLY A 201 2.97 28.54 11.38
N ASP A 202 2.96 29.80 10.93
CA ASP A 202 3.48 30.93 11.70
C ASP A 202 2.39 31.46 12.64
N THR A 203 2.08 30.68 13.68
CA THR A 203 1.02 31.02 14.63
C THR A 203 1.36 32.26 15.46
N THR A 204 2.64 32.48 15.75
CA THR A 204 3.14 33.64 16.50
C THR A 204 2.86 34.96 15.79
N ALA A 205 3.25 35.08 14.51
CA ALA A 205 3.01 36.31 13.75
C ALA A 205 1.51 36.61 13.61
N VAL A 206 0.70 35.57 13.40
CA VAL A 206 -0.77 35.70 13.32
C VAL A 206 -1.36 36.17 14.64
N THR A 207 -0.95 35.59 15.78
CA THR A 207 -1.45 36.01 17.09
C THR A 207 -1.04 37.44 17.43
N ASP A 208 0.17 37.86 17.07
CA ASP A 208 0.67 39.21 17.35
C ASP A 208 -0.08 40.27 16.51
N ASP A 209 -0.34 39.97 15.24
CA ASP A 209 -1.16 40.83 14.38
C ASP A 209 -2.61 40.95 14.91
N LEU A 210 -3.22 39.83 15.33
CA LEU A 210 -4.55 39.85 15.93
C LEU A 210 -4.58 40.64 17.25
N LYS A 211 -3.53 40.55 18.08
CA LYS A 211 -3.40 41.32 19.34
C LYS A 211 -3.31 42.82 19.06
N THR A 212 -2.49 43.22 18.09
CA THR A 212 -2.39 44.62 17.66
C THR A 212 -3.74 45.17 17.21
N ASN A 213 -4.45 44.42 16.34
CA ASN A 213 -5.77 44.82 15.85
C ASN A 213 -6.82 44.87 16.98
N MET A 214 -6.75 43.96 17.95
CA MET A 214 -7.64 43.95 19.12
C MET A 214 -7.42 45.18 20.00
N ASN A 215 -6.16 45.54 20.25
CA ASN A 215 -5.79 46.72 21.05
C ASN A 215 -6.26 48.00 20.37
N GLN A 216 -6.07 48.14 19.05
CA GLN A 216 -6.57 49.28 18.29
C GLN A 216 -8.10 49.40 18.32
N ALA A 217 -8.83 48.28 18.24
CA ALA A 217 -10.28 48.28 18.37
C ALA A 217 -10.71 48.72 19.79
N SER A 218 -9.99 48.29 20.82
CA SER A 218 -10.23 48.72 22.20
C SER A 218 -9.95 50.20 22.41
N GLU A 219 -8.87 50.74 21.83
CA GLU A 219 -8.55 52.18 21.87
C GLU A 219 -9.63 53.03 21.20
N LYS A 220 -10.25 52.52 20.13
CA LYS A 220 -11.38 53.14 19.43
C LYS A 220 -12.74 52.93 20.11
N LEU A 221 -12.78 52.28 21.28
CA LEU A 221 -14.01 51.92 22.01
C LEU A 221 -14.93 50.95 21.24
N GLU A 222 -14.40 50.20 20.27
CA GLU A 222 -15.11 49.16 19.50
C GLU A 222 -15.08 47.81 20.24
N PHE A 223 -15.70 47.74 21.44
CA PHE A 223 -15.58 46.59 22.34
C PHE A 223 -16.09 45.26 21.76
N GLU A 224 -17.15 45.28 20.95
CA GLU A 224 -17.65 44.07 20.28
C GLU A 224 -16.62 43.49 19.31
N ARG A 225 -15.95 44.35 18.54
CA ARG A 225 -14.88 43.95 17.62
C ARG A 225 -13.66 43.43 18.38
N ALA A 226 -13.27 44.09 19.47
CA ALA A 226 -12.19 43.64 20.33
C ALA A 226 -12.51 42.25 20.95
N ALA A 227 -13.74 42.00 21.38
CA ALA A 227 -14.17 40.71 21.89
C ALA A 227 -14.08 39.60 20.82
N VAL A 228 -14.52 39.86 19.59
CA VAL A 228 -14.39 38.91 18.47
C VAL A 228 -12.92 38.58 18.17
N LEU A 229 -12.04 39.59 18.17
CA LEU A 229 -10.59 39.39 17.94
C LEU A 229 -9.94 38.60 19.09
N ARG A 230 -10.30 38.89 20.34
CA ARG A 230 -9.86 38.13 21.52
C ARG A 230 -10.23 36.65 21.42
N ASP A 231 -11.49 36.37 21.05
CA ASP A 231 -11.98 35.00 20.96
C ASP A 231 -11.31 34.25 19.79
N ARG A 232 -10.96 34.96 18.69
CA ARG A 232 -10.11 34.41 17.61
C ARG A 232 -8.71 34.10 18.09
N ILE A 233 -8.05 34.98 18.86
CA ILE A 233 -6.72 34.73 19.43
C ILE A 233 -6.74 33.44 20.26
N LYS A 234 -7.71 33.29 21.17
CA LYS A 234 -7.88 32.08 21.98
C LYS A 234 -8.07 30.82 21.13
N ALA A 235 -8.85 30.91 20.05
CA ALA A 235 -9.06 29.78 19.15
C ALA A 235 -7.80 29.40 18.36
N VAL A 236 -7.01 30.38 17.91
CA VAL A 236 -5.70 30.15 17.28
C VAL A 236 -4.72 29.51 18.27
N GLU A 237 -4.63 30.04 19.48
CA GLU A 237 -3.76 29.53 20.55
C GLU A 237 -4.13 28.10 20.95
N LYS A 238 -5.43 27.81 21.11
CA LYS A 238 -5.92 26.45 21.41
C LYS A 238 -5.57 25.44 20.31
N VAL A 239 -5.75 25.81 19.05
CA VAL A 239 -5.36 24.95 17.91
C VAL A 239 -3.83 24.77 17.87
N ALA A 240 -3.06 25.80 18.21
CA ALA A 240 -1.61 25.69 18.30
C ALA A 240 -1.15 24.76 19.44
N GLU A 241 -1.87 24.76 20.56
CA GLU A 241 -1.61 23.95 21.77
C GLU A 241 -2.00 22.48 21.60
N GLU A 242 -3.19 22.18 21.03
CA GLU A 242 -3.63 20.81 20.73
C GLU A 242 -2.76 20.10 19.68
N GLN A 243 -1.99 20.86 18.90
CA GLN A 243 -1.08 20.35 17.87
C GLN A 243 0.36 20.11 18.35
N ARG A 244 0.60 20.13 19.67
CA ARG A 244 1.94 20.10 20.26
C ARG A 244 2.39 18.67 20.60
N ILE A 245 2.55 17.83 19.57
CA ILE A 245 3.44 16.64 19.68
C ILE A 245 4.86 17.17 19.46
N THR A 246 5.62 17.27 20.54
CA THR A 246 6.96 17.87 20.56
C THR A 246 7.96 16.96 19.84
N VAL A 247 8.26 17.27 18.57
CA VAL A 247 9.52 16.89 17.94
C VAL A 247 10.47 18.06 18.12
N ASP A 248 11.56 17.85 18.84
CA ASP A 248 12.37 18.92 19.40
C ASP A 248 13.06 19.83 18.34
N SER A 249 13.04 21.13 18.66
CA SER A 249 13.90 22.28 18.33
C SER A 249 15.05 22.21 17.30
N ASN A 250 14.89 21.52 16.16
CA ASN A 250 15.81 21.67 15.01
C ASN A 250 15.05 22.24 13.79
N PRO A 251 15.49 23.35 13.18
CA PRO A 251 14.80 24.01 12.07
C PRO A 251 15.01 23.26 10.76
N VAL A 252 14.47 22.05 10.65
CA VAL A 252 14.25 21.42 9.35
C VAL A 252 12.77 21.16 9.19
N SER A 253 12.20 22.02 8.35
CA SER A 253 10.82 22.44 8.32
C SER A 253 9.86 21.35 7.87
N ASP A 254 10.11 20.64 6.78
CA ASP A 254 9.13 19.72 6.21
C ASP A 254 9.78 18.39 5.83
N MET A 255 9.10 17.27 6.12
CA MET A 255 9.54 15.95 5.69
C MET A 255 8.38 14.98 5.45
N ASP A 256 8.59 14.03 4.56
CA ASP A 256 7.74 12.85 4.45
C ASP A 256 8.50 11.65 4.98
N VAL A 257 7.86 10.81 5.79
CA VAL A 257 8.46 9.58 6.35
C VAL A 257 7.75 8.39 5.75
N ILE A 258 8.51 7.52 5.09
CA ILE A 258 8.00 6.41 4.28
C ILE A 258 8.59 5.11 4.81
N ALA A 259 7.72 4.16 5.15
CA ALA A 259 8.08 2.81 5.52
C ALA A 259 7.15 1.80 4.83
N LEU A 260 7.60 0.55 4.73
CA LEU A 260 6.85 -0.50 4.08
C LEU A 260 6.78 -1.78 4.91
N ALA A 261 5.81 -2.63 4.59
CA ALA A 261 5.71 -4.00 5.06
C ALA A 261 5.34 -4.87 3.85
N GLN A 262 6.21 -5.81 3.49
CA GLN A 262 5.95 -6.75 2.40
C GLN A 262 5.08 -7.93 2.87
N GLY A 263 4.02 -8.22 2.12
CA GLY A 263 3.26 -9.46 2.20
C GLY A 263 3.66 -10.44 1.09
N SER A 264 2.88 -11.52 0.94
CA SER A 264 3.13 -12.55 -0.08
C SER A 264 2.90 -12.07 -1.51
N ASN A 265 1.90 -11.21 -1.76
CA ASN A 265 1.55 -10.73 -3.11
C ASN A 265 1.53 -9.20 -3.24
N GLU A 266 1.43 -8.50 -2.12
CA GLU A 266 1.28 -7.04 -2.07
C GLU A 266 2.18 -6.49 -0.96
N THR A 267 2.70 -5.28 -1.18
CA THR A 267 3.44 -4.52 -0.17
C THR A 267 2.59 -3.35 0.29
N TRP A 268 2.39 -3.25 1.60
CA TRP A 268 1.81 -2.07 2.23
C TRP A 268 2.90 -1.01 2.39
N VAL A 269 2.67 0.20 1.92
CA VAL A 269 3.56 1.34 2.13
C VAL A 269 2.81 2.41 2.91
N GLU A 270 3.36 2.81 4.05
CA GLU A 270 2.81 3.85 4.92
C GLU A 270 3.62 5.15 4.75
N VAL A 271 2.90 6.28 4.63
CA VAL A 271 3.49 7.61 4.48
C VAL A 271 2.97 8.54 5.56
N PHE A 272 3.86 9.14 6.34
CA PHE A 272 3.55 10.22 7.28
C PHE A 272 4.01 11.56 6.71
N PHE A 273 3.09 12.51 6.65
CA PHE A 273 3.33 13.87 6.16
C PHE A 273 3.64 14.79 7.33
N ILE A 274 4.88 15.27 7.45
CA ILE A 274 5.30 16.17 8.52
C ILE A 274 5.61 17.54 7.94
N ARG A 275 4.95 18.57 8.46
CA ARG A 275 5.19 19.96 8.08
C ARG A 275 5.38 20.80 9.34
N LYS A 276 6.39 21.66 9.34
CA LYS A 276 6.91 22.39 10.52
C LYS A 276 7.00 21.55 11.79
N GLY A 277 7.54 20.33 11.68
CA GLY A 277 7.70 19.40 12.81
C GLY A 277 6.40 18.75 13.31
N LYS A 278 5.26 18.98 12.66
CA LYS A 278 3.95 18.41 13.03
C LYS A 278 3.47 17.38 12.01
N LEU A 279 2.87 16.29 12.48
CA LEU A 279 2.19 15.30 11.64
C LEU A 279 0.87 15.90 11.12
N ILE A 280 0.81 16.29 9.86
CA ILE A 280 -0.39 16.86 9.24
C ILE A 280 -1.31 15.80 8.62
N GLY A 281 -0.79 14.59 8.42
CA GLY A 281 -1.56 13.47 7.90
C GLY A 281 -0.74 12.20 7.76
N ARG A 282 -1.46 11.09 7.57
CA ARG A 282 -0.90 9.81 7.16
C ARG A 282 -1.75 9.21 6.04
N ASP A 283 -1.14 8.40 5.19
CA ASP A 283 -1.84 7.57 4.22
C ASP A 283 -1.06 6.29 3.97
N HIS A 284 -1.73 5.34 3.32
CA HIS A 284 -1.18 4.05 2.95
C HIS A 284 -1.39 3.75 1.48
N PHE A 285 -0.57 2.84 0.94
CA PHE A 285 -0.62 2.41 -0.44
C PHE A 285 -0.33 0.93 -0.56
N PHE A 286 -0.85 0.34 -1.63
CA PHE A 286 -0.50 -1.01 -2.04
C PHE A 286 0.38 -0.96 -3.28
N MET A 287 1.50 -1.66 -3.19
CA MET A 287 2.34 -1.99 -4.33
C MET A 287 2.12 -3.47 -4.70
N GLU A 288 1.76 -3.72 -5.94
CA GLU A 288 1.64 -5.05 -6.54
C GLU A 288 2.93 -5.42 -7.29
N GLY A 289 3.12 -6.70 -7.56
CA GLY A 289 4.27 -7.17 -8.35
C GLY A 289 5.60 -7.02 -7.61
N THR A 290 5.56 -6.96 -6.28
CA THR A 290 6.73 -6.80 -5.38
C THR A 290 7.27 -8.11 -4.85
N GLN A 291 6.70 -9.25 -5.26
CA GLN A 291 7.16 -10.58 -4.92
C GLN A 291 8.62 -10.76 -5.35
N ASP A 292 9.45 -11.32 -4.48
CA ASP A 292 10.89 -11.54 -4.67
C ASP A 292 11.75 -10.27 -4.88
N ASP A 293 11.17 -9.07 -4.84
CA ASP A 293 11.91 -7.82 -4.93
C ASP A 293 12.42 -7.40 -3.54
N ALA A 294 13.67 -6.96 -3.47
CA ALA A 294 14.24 -6.37 -2.26
C ALA A 294 13.49 -5.10 -1.84
N GLU A 295 13.40 -4.85 -0.53
CA GLU A 295 12.68 -3.71 0.05
C GLU A 295 13.19 -2.36 -0.50
N GLU A 296 14.50 -2.24 -0.75
CA GLU A 296 15.15 -1.07 -1.37
C GLU A 296 14.57 -0.76 -2.75
N LEU A 297 14.34 -1.80 -3.56
CA LEU A 297 13.83 -1.66 -4.92
C LEU A 297 12.36 -1.27 -4.90
N VAL A 298 11.56 -1.92 -4.05
CA VAL A 298 10.13 -1.60 -3.89
C VAL A 298 9.94 -0.17 -3.41
N LEU A 299 10.74 0.26 -2.42
CA LEU A 299 10.67 1.62 -1.90
C LEU A 299 11.09 2.66 -2.94
N GLY A 300 12.14 2.38 -3.72
CA GLY A 300 12.55 3.23 -4.84
C GLY A 300 11.44 3.37 -5.88
N GLN A 301 10.79 2.27 -6.27
CA GLN A 301 9.64 2.29 -7.19
C GLN A 301 8.45 3.06 -6.63
N PHE A 302 8.15 2.88 -5.35
CA PHE A 302 7.11 3.63 -4.65
C PHE A 302 7.39 5.13 -4.70
N VAL A 303 8.58 5.57 -4.27
CA VAL A 303 8.97 7.00 -4.25
C VAL A 303 8.82 7.64 -5.63
N LYS A 304 9.28 6.95 -6.68
CA LYS A 304 9.12 7.40 -8.07
C LYS A 304 7.66 7.55 -8.45
N GLN A 305 6.85 6.51 -8.26
CA GLN A 305 5.44 6.53 -8.68
C GLN A 305 4.63 7.56 -7.89
N PHE A 306 4.85 7.61 -6.57
CA PHE A 306 4.22 8.51 -5.63
C PHE A 306 4.45 9.98 -6.00
N TYR A 307 5.71 10.43 -6.13
CA TYR A 307 6.01 11.82 -6.47
C TYR A 307 5.84 12.16 -7.96
N GLN A 308 5.57 11.18 -8.83
CA GLN A 308 5.24 11.45 -10.24
C GLN A 308 3.72 11.59 -10.48
N THR A 309 2.87 10.74 -9.86
CA THR A 309 1.40 10.91 -9.94
C THR A 309 0.97 12.13 -9.15
N ALA A 310 1.61 12.32 -8.02
CA ALA A 310 1.24 13.38 -7.16
C ALA A 310 1.89 14.66 -7.65
N ALA A 311 1.05 15.62 -8.00
CA ALA A 311 1.40 17.02 -8.00
C ALA A 311 1.66 17.48 -6.53
N LEU A 312 2.52 16.75 -5.83
CA LEU A 312 2.86 16.89 -4.43
C LEU A 312 3.92 17.97 -4.30
N VAL A 313 3.79 18.78 -3.24
CA VAL A 313 4.90 19.58 -2.75
C VAL A 313 5.92 18.60 -2.18
N VAL A 314 6.91 18.23 -3.00
CA VAL A 314 8.08 17.42 -2.60
C VAL A 314 8.75 18.14 -1.43
N PRO A 315 8.89 17.55 -0.23
CA PRO A 315 9.54 18.20 0.91
C PRO A 315 11.07 18.29 0.72
N PRO A 316 11.78 19.15 1.49
CA PRO A 316 13.24 19.24 1.42
C PRO A 316 13.92 17.98 1.96
N ARG A 317 13.20 17.16 2.73
CA ARG A 317 13.69 15.92 3.32
C ARG A 317 12.68 14.81 3.15
N ILE A 318 13.12 13.65 2.69
CA ILE A 318 12.32 12.42 2.64
C ILE A 318 13.07 11.38 3.47
N VAL A 319 12.40 10.84 4.49
CA VAL A 319 12.95 9.84 5.40
C VAL A 319 12.44 8.48 4.96
N VAL A 320 13.35 7.57 4.67
CA VAL A 320 13.05 6.24 4.14
C VAL A 320 13.54 5.14 5.07
N GLN A 321 12.81 4.03 5.09
CA GLN A 321 13.17 2.84 5.87
C GLN A 321 14.43 2.15 5.33
N HIS A 322 14.52 2.04 4.00
CA HIS A 322 15.62 1.44 3.26
C HIS A 322 16.12 2.45 2.23
N MET A 323 17.42 2.49 1.96
CA MET A 323 17.96 3.42 0.97
C MET A 323 17.83 2.80 -0.44
N PRO A 324 17.11 3.42 -1.39
CA PRO A 324 17.04 2.91 -2.75
C PRO A 324 18.42 2.90 -3.42
N GLU A 325 18.70 1.89 -4.24
CA GLU A 325 19.96 1.80 -4.99
C GLU A 325 20.15 3.01 -5.91
N ASP A 326 19.07 3.48 -6.55
CA ASP A 326 19.05 4.62 -7.47
C ASP A 326 18.78 5.97 -6.80
N HIS A 327 19.09 6.10 -5.50
CA HIS A 327 18.81 7.29 -4.71
C HIS A 327 19.40 8.59 -5.30
N GLU A 328 20.59 8.55 -5.93
CA GLU A 328 21.19 9.75 -6.54
C GLU A 328 20.32 10.30 -7.67
N ALA A 329 19.87 9.42 -8.58
CA ALA A 329 18.99 9.78 -9.68
C ALA A 329 17.60 10.25 -9.18
N ILE A 330 17.07 9.59 -8.13
CA ILE A 330 15.82 10.00 -7.48
C ILE A 330 15.96 11.41 -6.90
N VAL A 331 17.04 11.70 -6.16
CA VAL A 331 17.27 13.00 -5.53
C VAL A 331 17.40 14.10 -6.59
N GLU A 332 18.13 13.85 -7.67
CA GLU A 332 18.30 14.83 -8.76
C GLU A 332 16.96 15.14 -9.44
N TRP A 333 16.19 14.10 -9.78
CA TRP A 333 14.84 14.27 -10.31
C TRP A 333 13.94 15.08 -9.35
N LEU A 334 13.91 14.72 -8.06
CA LEU A 334 13.09 15.41 -7.07
C LEU A 334 13.50 16.88 -6.86
N ARG A 335 14.79 17.22 -7.01
CA ARG A 335 15.26 18.62 -6.99
C ARG A 335 14.69 19.42 -8.14
N GLN A 336 14.67 18.85 -9.34
CA GLN A 336 14.08 19.48 -10.53
C GLN A 336 12.56 19.66 -10.39
N VAL A 337 11.87 18.66 -9.83
CA VAL A 337 10.43 18.75 -9.54
C VAL A 337 10.13 19.85 -8.50
N ARG A 338 10.89 19.87 -7.39
CA ARG A 338 10.73 20.85 -6.30
C ARG A 338 11.15 22.28 -6.69
N GLY A 339 12.14 22.42 -7.57
CA GLY A 339 12.83 23.70 -7.81
C GLY A 339 13.73 24.12 -6.63
N GLY A 340 14.25 23.16 -5.86
CA GLY A 340 15.07 23.43 -4.67
C GLY A 340 15.70 22.16 -4.09
N ALA A 341 16.52 22.32 -3.04
CA ALA A 341 17.25 21.19 -2.46
C ALA A 341 16.32 20.14 -1.85
N VAL A 342 16.59 18.87 -2.17
CA VAL A 342 15.96 17.66 -1.61
C VAL A 342 17.05 16.74 -1.06
N ARG A 343 16.78 16.10 0.09
CA ARG A 343 17.64 15.08 0.70
C ARG A 343 16.82 13.82 1.00
N LEU A 344 17.28 12.68 0.51
CA LEU A 344 16.78 11.37 0.92
C LEU A 344 17.63 10.87 2.09
N VAL A 345 17.01 10.44 3.19
CA VAL A 345 17.70 10.13 4.45
C VAL A 345 17.21 8.78 4.99
N CYS A 346 18.15 7.89 5.29
CA CYS A 346 17.90 6.63 6.00
C CYS A 346 18.50 6.72 7.41
N PRO A 347 17.75 7.20 8.42
CA PRO A 347 18.28 7.44 9.75
C PRO A 347 18.60 6.10 10.45
N GLN A 348 19.75 6.04 11.13
CA GLN A 348 20.17 4.87 11.91
C GLN A 348 19.95 5.05 13.42
N ARG A 349 19.84 6.31 13.90
CA ARG A 349 19.68 6.65 15.31
C ARG A 349 18.95 7.98 15.50
N GLY A 350 18.51 8.26 16.72
CA GLY A 350 17.86 9.51 17.11
C GLY A 350 16.37 9.58 16.78
N ILE A 351 15.79 10.78 16.89
CA ILE A 351 14.33 10.99 16.82
C ILE A 351 13.72 10.59 15.47
N HIS A 352 14.41 10.83 14.36
CA HIS A 352 13.93 10.40 13.04
C HIS A 352 13.88 8.87 12.90
N LYS A 353 14.76 8.13 13.60
CA LYS A 353 14.70 6.65 13.61
C LYS A 353 13.51 6.15 14.42
N GLN A 354 13.21 6.78 15.57
CA GLN A 354 12.03 6.44 16.37
C GLN A 354 10.73 6.70 15.59
N LEU A 355 10.66 7.84 14.92
CA LEU A 355 9.54 8.19 14.05
C LEU A 355 9.39 7.19 12.90
N LEU A 356 10.48 6.87 12.20
CA LEU A 356 10.50 5.87 11.13
C LEU A 356 10.04 4.49 11.64
N GLN A 357 10.46 4.09 12.84
CA GLN A 357 10.01 2.85 13.46
C GLN A 357 8.50 2.84 13.67
N SER A 358 7.94 3.95 14.16
CA SER A 358 6.48 4.09 14.31
C SER A 358 5.75 3.96 12.97
N VAL A 359 6.27 4.56 11.89
CA VAL A 359 5.67 4.40 10.54
C VAL A 359 5.76 2.95 10.07
N ALA A 360 6.88 2.26 10.31
CA ALA A 360 7.04 0.84 9.97
C ALA A 360 6.11 -0.08 10.78
N ASP A 361 5.88 0.22 12.06
CA ASP A 361 4.91 -0.50 12.90
C ASP A 361 3.48 -0.31 12.36
N ASN A 362 3.12 0.91 11.95
CA ASN A 362 1.83 1.19 11.31
C ASN A 362 1.67 0.42 9.99
N ALA A 363 2.73 0.35 9.17
CA ALA A 363 2.70 -0.43 7.92
C ALA A 363 2.44 -1.91 8.17
N ARG A 364 3.12 -2.51 9.17
CA ARG A 364 2.90 -3.92 9.55
C ARG A 364 1.47 -4.17 10.06
N GLN A 365 0.96 -3.30 10.92
CA GLN A 365 -0.39 -3.40 11.46
C GLN A 365 -1.44 -3.23 10.35
N GLY A 366 -1.25 -2.27 9.44
CA GLY A 366 -2.12 -2.04 8.29
C GLY A 366 -2.21 -3.26 7.38
N LEU A 367 -1.07 -3.86 7.03
CA LEU A 367 -1.03 -5.08 6.23
C LEU A 367 -1.74 -6.26 6.93
N ALA A 368 -1.53 -6.44 8.23
CA ALA A 368 -2.18 -7.49 9.00
C ALA A 368 -3.70 -7.32 9.05
N GLN A 369 -4.18 -6.09 9.29
CA GLN A 369 -5.61 -5.77 9.33
C GLN A 369 -6.27 -5.95 7.95
N HIS A 370 -5.59 -5.52 6.88
CA HIS A 370 -6.08 -5.67 5.51
C HIS A 370 -6.26 -7.14 5.12
N ARG A 371 -5.32 -8.01 5.50
CA ARG A 371 -5.44 -9.46 5.31
C ARG A 371 -6.71 -10.02 5.95
N ILE A 372 -7.05 -9.57 7.16
CA ILE A 372 -8.27 -9.99 7.85
C ILE A 372 -9.52 -9.50 7.10
N THR A 373 -9.57 -8.23 6.71
CA THR A 373 -10.73 -7.67 5.99
C THR A 373 -10.93 -8.29 4.61
N TRP A 374 -9.86 -8.67 3.91
CA TRP A 374 -9.97 -9.39 2.64
C TRP A 374 -10.63 -10.77 2.80
N MET A 375 -10.34 -11.47 3.91
CA MET A 375 -10.98 -12.74 4.28
C MET A 375 -12.46 -12.61 4.70
N ASP A 376 -12.99 -11.39 4.82
CA ASP A 376 -14.42 -11.16 5.09
C ASP A 376 -15.23 -10.86 3.81
N ASN A 377 -14.58 -10.63 2.66
CA ASN A 377 -15.26 -10.31 1.41
C ASN A 377 -15.79 -11.57 0.72
N THR A 378 -17.06 -11.91 1.00
CA THR A 378 -17.72 -13.14 0.55
C THR A 378 -17.60 -13.37 -0.95
N ASP A 379 -17.75 -12.34 -1.80
CA ASP A 379 -17.71 -12.50 -3.26
C ASP A 379 -16.32 -12.94 -3.76
N VAL A 380 -15.26 -12.41 -3.15
CA VAL A 380 -13.87 -12.78 -3.48
C VAL A 380 -13.56 -14.20 -3.02
N ILE A 381 -14.06 -14.58 -1.84
CA ILE A 381 -13.91 -15.94 -1.32
C ILE A 381 -14.64 -16.94 -2.19
N GLN A 382 -15.87 -16.63 -2.62
CA GLN A 382 -16.66 -17.49 -3.50
C GLN A 382 -15.98 -17.67 -4.87
N GLN A 383 -15.42 -16.61 -5.44
CA GLN A 383 -14.64 -16.73 -6.67
C GLN A 383 -13.40 -17.61 -6.47
N ALA A 384 -12.65 -17.41 -5.39
CA ALA A 384 -11.46 -18.21 -5.10
C ALA A 384 -11.78 -19.69 -4.85
N LEU A 385 -12.92 -20.00 -4.21
CA LEU A 385 -13.40 -21.37 -4.06
C LEU A 385 -13.77 -21.97 -5.42
N SER A 386 -14.49 -21.23 -6.26
CA SER A 386 -14.86 -21.67 -7.61
C SER A 386 -13.63 -21.94 -8.49
N ASP A 387 -12.63 -21.06 -8.45
CA ASP A 387 -11.38 -21.24 -9.21
C ASP A 387 -10.63 -22.50 -8.74
N LEU A 388 -10.62 -22.76 -7.43
CA LEU A 388 -9.99 -23.94 -6.85
C LEU A 388 -10.75 -25.23 -7.17
N GLU A 389 -12.09 -25.18 -7.17
CA GLU A 389 -12.96 -26.28 -7.59
C GLU A 389 -12.69 -26.69 -9.05
N GLU A 390 -12.59 -25.70 -9.94
CA GLU A 390 -12.31 -25.91 -11.36
C GLU A 390 -10.90 -26.49 -11.57
N GLU A 391 -9.88 -25.85 -10.99
CA GLU A 391 -8.50 -26.25 -11.24
C GLU A 391 -8.17 -27.64 -10.66
N LEU A 392 -8.72 -27.96 -9.49
CA LEU A 392 -8.55 -29.29 -8.88
C LEU A 392 -9.56 -30.32 -9.42
N SER A 393 -10.48 -29.92 -10.29
CA SER A 393 -11.54 -30.76 -10.84
C SER A 393 -12.33 -31.49 -9.74
N LEU A 394 -12.72 -30.75 -8.69
CA LEU A 394 -13.41 -31.33 -7.55
C LEU A 394 -14.81 -31.85 -7.95
N PRO A 395 -15.22 -33.04 -7.46
CA PRO A 395 -16.50 -33.65 -7.85
C PRO A 395 -17.71 -32.97 -7.19
N LEU A 396 -17.49 -32.22 -6.10
CA LEU A 396 -18.51 -31.54 -5.30
C LEU A 396 -18.06 -30.11 -4.97
N PRO A 397 -18.99 -29.17 -4.76
CA PRO A 397 -18.67 -27.82 -4.32
C PRO A 397 -17.88 -27.83 -3.00
N LEU A 398 -16.83 -27.00 -2.94
CA LEU A 398 -15.90 -26.93 -1.83
C LEU A 398 -16.49 -26.15 -0.66
N ARG A 399 -17.17 -26.86 0.25
CA ARG A 399 -17.72 -26.27 1.47
C ARG A 399 -16.80 -26.46 2.65
N ARG A 400 -16.18 -27.61 2.80
CA ARG A 400 -15.32 -27.96 3.93
C ARG A 400 -13.96 -28.41 3.46
N MET A 401 -12.93 -27.67 3.86
CA MET A 401 -11.54 -28.01 3.59
C MET A 401 -10.79 -28.25 4.91
N GLU A 402 -10.02 -29.33 4.98
CA GLU A 402 -9.13 -29.63 6.10
C GLU A 402 -7.67 -29.56 5.65
N CYS A 403 -6.87 -28.70 6.29
CA CYS A 403 -5.45 -28.56 5.97
C CYS A 403 -4.57 -29.09 7.10
N TYR A 404 -3.53 -29.84 6.73
CA TYR A 404 -2.63 -30.53 7.66
C TYR A 404 -1.20 -30.04 7.50
N ASP A 405 -0.57 -29.65 8.61
CA ASP A 405 0.85 -29.24 8.69
C ASP A 405 1.57 -30.05 9.77
N ILE A 406 2.82 -30.46 9.48
CA ILE A 406 3.72 -31.11 10.44
C ILE A 406 4.77 -30.11 10.89
N SER A 407 4.87 -29.93 12.20
CA SER A 407 5.82 -29.02 12.84
C SER A 407 6.71 -29.77 13.84
N HIS A 408 8.02 -29.51 13.77
CA HIS A 408 8.98 -30.00 14.77
C HIS A 408 9.26 -28.92 15.81
N ILE A 409 9.08 -29.28 17.08
CA ILE A 409 9.53 -28.45 18.19
C ILE A 409 10.95 -28.90 18.52
N GLN A 410 11.89 -27.96 18.72
CA GLN A 410 13.27 -28.25 19.15
C GLN A 410 13.24 -29.05 20.47
N GLY A 411 13.30 -30.38 20.36
CA GLY A 411 13.17 -31.32 21.47
C GLY A 411 12.15 -32.44 21.21
N SER A 412 12.52 -33.44 20.39
CA SER A 412 11.93 -34.79 20.27
C SER A 412 10.41 -34.97 20.03
N ASN A 413 9.59 -33.91 20.08
CA ASN A 413 8.13 -34.01 19.98
C ASN A 413 7.65 -33.38 18.68
N THR A 414 7.29 -34.22 17.72
CA THR A 414 6.61 -33.81 16.48
C THR A 414 5.13 -33.56 16.77
N VAL A 415 4.59 -32.45 16.25
CA VAL A 415 3.17 -32.07 16.40
C VAL A 415 2.59 -31.80 15.02
N ALA A 416 1.44 -32.39 14.74
CA ALA A 416 0.65 -32.06 13.56
C ALA A 416 -0.49 -31.12 13.91
N SER A 417 -0.75 -30.16 13.06
CA SER A 417 -1.86 -29.21 13.18
C SER A 417 -2.86 -29.45 12.06
N MET A 418 -4.13 -29.55 12.42
CA MET A 418 -5.26 -29.58 11.50
C MET A 418 -6.03 -28.28 11.64
N VAL A 419 -6.10 -27.52 10.55
CA VAL A 419 -6.94 -26.33 10.42
C VAL A 419 -8.11 -26.65 9.50
N VAL A 420 -9.22 -25.97 9.72
CA VAL A 420 -10.48 -26.25 9.03
C VAL A 420 -11.04 -24.96 8.46
N PHE A 421 -11.39 -24.99 7.19
CA PHE A 421 -12.13 -23.93 6.53
C PHE A 421 -13.54 -24.44 6.21
N GLU A 422 -14.53 -23.58 6.41
CA GLU A 422 -15.93 -23.82 6.04
C GLU A 422 -16.44 -22.61 5.26
N ASP A 423 -16.99 -22.84 4.06
CA ASP A 423 -17.39 -21.82 3.08
C ASP A 423 -16.28 -20.78 2.83
N GLY A 424 -15.03 -21.27 2.75
CA GLY A 424 -13.82 -20.48 2.53
C GLY A 424 -13.38 -19.63 3.73
N LYS A 425 -14.06 -19.73 4.88
CA LYS A 425 -13.70 -19.01 6.11
C LYS A 425 -13.09 -19.95 7.16
N PRO A 426 -12.10 -19.49 7.95
CA PRO A 426 -11.57 -20.28 9.05
C PRO A 426 -12.66 -20.69 10.05
N LYS A 427 -12.65 -21.97 10.50
CA LYS A 427 -13.51 -22.49 11.56
C LYS A 427 -12.70 -22.96 12.78
N PRO A 428 -12.19 -22.04 13.63
CA PRO A 428 -11.26 -22.37 14.73
C PRO A 428 -11.79 -23.40 15.73
N ALA A 429 -13.10 -23.46 15.95
CA ALA A 429 -13.72 -24.45 16.83
C ALA A 429 -13.42 -25.91 16.40
N HIS A 430 -13.14 -26.12 15.11
CA HIS A 430 -12.85 -27.43 14.54
C HIS A 430 -11.34 -27.71 14.43
N TYR A 431 -10.47 -26.78 14.84
CA TYR A 431 -9.03 -26.96 14.77
C TYR A 431 -8.58 -28.01 15.77
N ARG A 432 -7.57 -28.80 15.39
CA ARG A 432 -7.03 -29.86 16.25
C ARG A 432 -5.52 -29.91 16.16
N ARG A 433 -4.89 -30.27 17.27
CA ARG A 433 -3.46 -30.55 17.35
C ARG A 433 -3.28 -32.00 17.73
N PHE A 434 -2.44 -32.71 16.99
CA PHE A 434 -2.13 -34.11 17.21
C PHE A 434 -0.68 -34.21 17.65
N LYS A 435 -0.48 -34.65 18.89
CA LYS A 435 0.85 -35.11 19.32
C LYS A 435 1.11 -36.46 18.67
N ILE A 436 2.21 -36.56 17.91
CA ILE A 436 2.69 -37.79 17.29
C ILE A 436 3.20 -38.73 18.39
N LYS A 437 2.80 -40.01 18.33
CA LYS A 437 3.09 -40.99 19.40
C LYS A 437 3.88 -42.20 18.92
N THR A 438 3.75 -42.55 17.66
CA THR A 438 4.23 -43.84 17.12
C THR A 438 5.47 -43.71 16.25
N VAL A 439 5.91 -42.48 15.98
CA VAL A 439 7.08 -42.18 15.15
C VAL A 439 8.26 -41.82 16.04
N GLU A 440 9.35 -42.59 15.96
CA GLU A 440 10.62 -42.27 16.62
C GLU A 440 11.51 -41.45 15.68
N GLY A 441 11.93 -40.26 16.13
CA GLY A 441 12.76 -39.35 15.33
C GLY A 441 11.98 -38.39 14.43
N VAL A 442 12.64 -37.86 13.40
CA VAL A 442 12.10 -36.89 12.45
C VAL A 442 11.73 -37.63 11.16
N ASP A 443 10.48 -38.09 11.09
CA ASP A 443 9.89 -38.69 9.88
C ASP A 443 8.52 -38.06 9.62
N ASP A 444 8.48 -37.13 8.67
CA ASP A 444 7.27 -36.40 8.30
C ASP A 444 6.24 -37.27 7.58
N PHE A 445 6.69 -38.28 6.83
CA PHE A 445 5.79 -39.16 6.09
C PHE A 445 5.03 -40.05 7.06
N GLU A 446 5.71 -40.69 8.00
CA GLU A 446 5.04 -41.48 9.04
C GLU A 446 4.21 -40.62 9.98
N SER A 447 4.65 -39.39 10.27
CA SER A 447 3.86 -38.45 11.07
C SER A 447 2.54 -38.08 10.39
N ILE A 448 2.54 -37.83 9.08
CA ILE A 448 1.33 -37.62 8.27
C ILE A 448 0.46 -38.88 8.28
N ARG A 449 1.05 -40.07 8.06
CA ARG A 449 0.31 -41.33 8.07
C ARG A 449 -0.40 -41.56 9.41
N GLU A 450 0.28 -41.34 10.54
CA GLU A 450 -0.30 -41.51 11.87
C GLU A 450 -1.51 -40.59 12.06
N VAL A 451 -1.38 -39.31 11.72
CA VAL A 451 -2.41 -38.28 11.96
C VAL A 451 -3.64 -38.54 11.10
N LEU A 452 -3.43 -38.80 9.81
CA LEU A 452 -4.52 -39.09 8.88
C LEU A 452 -5.21 -40.39 9.27
N ARG A 453 -4.48 -41.47 9.62
CA ARG A 453 -5.10 -42.71 10.12
C ARG A 453 -5.96 -42.43 11.34
N ARG A 454 -5.47 -41.65 12.32
CA ARG A 454 -6.23 -41.33 13.54
C ARG A 454 -7.48 -40.50 13.25
N ARG A 455 -7.40 -39.50 12.36
CA ARG A 455 -8.53 -38.66 11.96
C ARG A 455 -9.60 -39.44 11.19
N PHE A 456 -9.16 -40.18 10.17
CA PHE A 456 -10.05 -40.77 9.17
C PHE A 456 -10.53 -42.17 9.54
N LYS A 457 -9.86 -42.89 10.43
CA LYS A 457 -10.36 -44.17 10.99
C LYS A 457 -11.75 -44.01 11.63
N ARG A 458 -12.01 -42.88 12.28
CA ARG A 458 -13.31 -42.58 12.88
C ARG A 458 -14.39 -42.34 11.82
N LEU A 459 -14.03 -41.67 10.72
CA LEU A 459 -14.92 -41.43 9.59
C LEU A 459 -15.25 -42.72 8.84
N ALA A 460 -14.23 -43.55 8.56
CA ALA A 460 -14.40 -44.86 7.94
C ALA A 460 -15.26 -45.80 8.81
N ALA A 461 -15.06 -45.79 10.14
CA ALA A 461 -15.90 -46.54 11.07
C ALA A 461 -17.37 -46.08 11.05
N ALA A 462 -17.62 -44.77 11.02
CA ALA A 462 -18.98 -44.22 10.92
C ALA A 462 -19.67 -44.61 9.60
N ARG A 463 -18.97 -44.49 8.46
CA ARG A 463 -19.48 -44.93 7.15
C ARG A 463 -19.76 -46.44 7.09
N ALA A 464 -18.90 -47.25 7.70
CA ALA A 464 -19.11 -48.70 7.77
C ALA A 464 -20.30 -49.08 8.66
N ALA A 465 -20.57 -48.31 9.72
CA ALA A 465 -21.70 -48.50 10.61
C ALA A 465 -23.02 -48.11 9.91
N GLU A 466 -23.03 -46.98 9.19
CA GLU A 466 -24.15 -46.54 8.34
C GLU A 466 -24.49 -47.57 7.25
N LYS A 467 -23.49 -48.11 6.53
CA LYS A 467 -23.69 -49.16 5.52
C LYS A 467 -24.29 -50.46 6.11
N ARG A 468 -24.13 -50.70 7.41
CA ARG A 468 -24.71 -51.83 8.14
C ARG A 468 -26.09 -51.52 8.75
N GLY A 469 -26.59 -50.28 8.61
CA GLY A 469 -27.84 -49.84 9.22
C GLY A 469 -27.77 -49.67 10.74
N GLU A 470 -26.57 -49.59 11.31
CA GLU A 470 -26.32 -49.53 12.74
C GLU A 470 -25.57 -48.23 13.08
N GLY A 471 -26.27 -47.23 13.61
CA GLY A 471 -25.66 -45.99 14.12
C GLY A 471 -26.12 -44.71 13.40
N GLU A 472 -25.84 -43.57 14.02
CA GLU A 472 -25.98 -42.26 13.40
C GLU A 472 -24.87 -42.13 12.34
N GLY A 473 -25.23 -41.95 11.07
CA GLY A 473 -24.28 -41.83 9.95
C GLY A 473 -23.24 -40.71 10.13
N PRO A 474 -22.29 -40.54 9.19
CA PRO A 474 -21.28 -39.50 9.25
C PRO A 474 -21.94 -38.11 9.41
N GLY A 475 -21.65 -37.41 10.52
CA GLY A 475 -22.17 -36.05 10.78
C GLY A 475 -22.55 -35.72 12.23
N ALA A 476 -22.56 -36.70 13.15
CA ALA A 476 -22.95 -36.48 14.55
C ALA A 476 -22.00 -35.56 15.35
N ASP A 477 -20.73 -35.43 14.93
CA ASP A 477 -19.78 -34.47 15.49
C ASP A 477 -18.79 -33.92 14.45
N SER A 478 -17.96 -32.94 14.83
CA SER A 478 -16.98 -32.30 13.93
C SER A 478 -16.01 -33.27 13.21
N PHE A 479 -15.80 -34.49 13.71
CA PHE A 479 -14.97 -35.53 13.09
C PHE A 479 -15.77 -36.48 12.19
N GLY A 480 -17.09 -36.54 12.35
CA GLY A 480 -17.99 -37.28 11.48
C GLY A 480 -18.27 -36.59 10.15
N VAL A 481 -18.00 -35.29 10.03
CA VAL A 481 -18.16 -34.54 8.77
C VAL A 481 -17.04 -34.92 7.80
N VAL A 482 -17.43 -35.34 6.60
CA VAL A 482 -16.53 -35.63 5.47
C VAL A 482 -16.04 -34.28 4.91
N PRO A 483 -14.72 -34.06 4.75
CA PRO A 483 -14.22 -32.89 4.03
C PRO A 483 -14.40 -33.04 2.52
N ASP A 484 -14.67 -31.93 1.83
CA ASP A 484 -14.74 -31.88 0.37
C ASP A 484 -13.33 -31.79 -0.26
N LEU A 485 -12.33 -31.36 0.53
CA LEU A 485 -10.93 -31.37 0.14
C LEU A 485 -10.03 -31.53 1.37
N VAL A 486 -9.03 -32.39 1.25
CA VAL A 486 -7.93 -32.52 2.22
C VAL A 486 -6.66 -31.97 1.60
N LEU A 487 -6.10 -30.93 2.22
CA LEU A 487 -4.88 -30.27 1.77
C LEU A 487 -3.71 -30.58 2.71
N ILE A 488 -2.59 -31.02 2.15
CA ILE A 488 -1.39 -31.34 2.93
C ILE A 488 -0.31 -30.31 2.63
N ASP A 489 0.24 -29.74 3.69
CA ASP A 489 1.40 -28.87 3.61
C ASP A 489 2.66 -29.72 3.38
N GLY A 490 3.05 -29.85 2.12
CA GLY A 490 4.10 -30.78 1.71
C GLY A 490 4.10 -31.05 0.21
N GLY A 491 5.20 -31.62 -0.26
CA GLY A 491 5.36 -32.00 -1.67
C GLY A 491 4.73 -33.36 -2.00
N LYS A 492 5.10 -33.87 -3.18
CA LYS A 492 4.60 -35.14 -3.74
C LYS A 492 4.82 -36.35 -2.83
N GLY A 493 5.88 -36.36 -2.01
CA GLY A 493 6.14 -37.44 -1.05
C GLY A 493 5.09 -37.49 0.05
N GLN A 494 4.75 -36.34 0.63
CA GLN A 494 3.72 -36.20 1.65
C GLN A 494 2.33 -36.57 1.11
N LEU A 495 2.04 -36.16 -0.13
CA LEU A 495 0.82 -36.56 -0.83
C LEU A 495 0.71 -38.08 -1.00
N SER A 496 1.81 -38.73 -1.39
CA SER A 496 1.84 -40.18 -1.61
C SER A 496 1.59 -40.94 -0.30
N ALA A 497 2.21 -40.51 0.80
CA ALA A 497 2.00 -41.08 2.12
C ALA A 497 0.54 -40.96 2.59
N ALA A 498 -0.12 -39.85 2.29
CA ALA A 498 -1.52 -39.64 2.60
C ALA A 498 -2.47 -40.46 1.74
N LEU A 499 -2.17 -40.58 0.44
CA LEU A 499 -2.95 -41.40 -0.48
C LEU A 499 -2.97 -42.87 -0.05
N GLU A 500 -1.83 -43.41 0.40
CA GLU A 500 -1.75 -44.77 0.97
C GLU A 500 -2.75 -44.97 2.11
N VAL A 501 -2.83 -44.02 3.04
CA VAL A 501 -3.76 -44.09 4.18
C VAL A 501 -5.22 -44.03 3.74
N PHE A 502 -5.54 -43.21 2.74
CA PHE A 502 -6.92 -43.08 2.25
C PHE A 502 -7.36 -44.37 1.54
N LEU A 503 -6.48 -44.98 0.75
CA LEU A 503 -6.70 -46.28 0.13
C LEU A 503 -6.85 -47.40 1.18
N GLU A 504 -6.00 -47.43 2.21
CA GLU A 504 -6.10 -48.37 3.34
C GLU A 504 -7.46 -48.28 4.06
N LEU A 505 -8.03 -47.07 4.17
CA LEU A 505 -9.28 -46.81 4.87
C LEU A 505 -10.53 -46.88 3.98
N GLY A 506 -10.37 -47.10 2.67
CA GLY A 506 -11.48 -47.11 1.70
C GLY A 506 -12.16 -45.75 1.57
N LEU A 507 -11.37 -44.67 1.52
CA LEU A 507 -11.81 -43.28 1.35
C LEU A 507 -11.33 -42.72 0.00
N ASP A 508 -11.53 -43.50 -1.06
CA ASP A 508 -11.18 -43.18 -2.44
C ASP A 508 -12.02 -42.03 -3.04
N ASP A 509 -13.13 -41.68 -2.39
CA ASP A 509 -14.05 -40.61 -2.80
C ASP A 509 -13.72 -39.23 -2.22
N VAL A 510 -12.77 -39.13 -1.29
CA VAL A 510 -12.39 -37.85 -0.66
C VAL A 510 -11.23 -37.21 -1.44
N PRO A 511 -11.43 -36.02 -2.04
CA PRO A 511 -10.37 -35.34 -2.77
C PRO A 511 -9.17 -34.99 -1.89
N LEU A 512 -7.97 -35.22 -2.42
CA LEU A 512 -6.70 -35.02 -1.75
C LEU A 512 -5.79 -34.15 -2.62
N ALA A 513 -5.13 -33.17 -2.02
CA ALA A 513 -4.09 -32.38 -2.67
C ALA A 513 -2.95 -32.05 -1.70
N SER A 514 -1.78 -31.69 -2.22
CA SER A 514 -0.70 -31.14 -1.40
C SER A 514 -0.12 -29.86 -2.01
N LEU A 515 0.39 -28.99 -1.15
CA LEU A 515 0.99 -27.71 -1.54
C LEU A 515 2.48 -27.69 -1.15
N ALA A 516 3.36 -27.63 -2.15
CA ALA A 516 4.79 -27.48 -1.90
C ALA A 516 5.13 -26.00 -1.63
N LYS A 517 5.55 -25.70 -0.39
CA LYS A 517 5.86 -24.34 0.09
C LYS A 517 6.85 -23.55 -0.76
N GLU A 518 7.86 -24.20 -1.36
CA GLU A 518 8.94 -23.49 -2.07
C GLU A 518 8.48 -22.84 -3.39
N ASN A 519 7.59 -23.50 -4.13
CA ASN A 519 7.15 -23.05 -5.45
C ASN A 519 5.64 -22.75 -5.53
N GLU A 520 4.90 -22.97 -4.44
CA GLU A 520 3.43 -22.94 -4.36
C GLU A 520 2.79 -23.82 -5.45
N GLU A 521 3.38 -24.99 -5.67
CA GLU A 521 2.91 -26.00 -6.62
C GLU A 521 1.89 -26.91 -5.94
N LEU A 522 0.73 -27.09 -6.59
CA LEU A 522 -0.30 -28.03 -6.14
C LEU A 522 -0.07 -29.40 -6.77
N PHE A 523 -0.08 -30.44 -5.95
CA PHE A 523 -0.01 -31.81 -6.42
C PHE A 523 -1.34 -32.51 -6.12
N VAL A 524 -1.83 -33.28 -7.09
CA VAL A 524 -3.01 -34.16 -6.94
C VAL A 524 -2.61 -35.61 -7.23
N PRO A 525 -3.29 -36.59 -6.61
CA PRO A 525 -3.07 -38.00 -6.87
C PRO A 525 -3.11 -38.33 -8.36
N HIS A 526 -2.28 -39.26 -8.78
CA HIS A 526 -2.22 -39.78 -10.16
C HIS A 526 -1.84 -38.76 -11.25
N SER A 527 -1.56 -37.49 -10.90
CA SER A 527 -0.93 -36.53 -11.81
C SER A 527 0.59 -36.54 -11.66
N PRO A 528 1.37 -36.71 -12.75
CA PRO A 528 2.81 -36.61 -12.70
C PRO A 528 3.29 -35.16 -12.53
N GLU A 529 2.54 -34.20 -13.08
CA GLU A 529 2.86 -32.77 -13.11
C GLU A 529 2.06 -31.99 -12.05
N PRO A 530 2.66 -30.94 -11.44
CA PRO A 530 1.94 -30.05 -10.54
C PRO A 530 0.96 -29.16 -11.30
N ILE A 531 -0.15 -28.85 -10.64
CA ILE A 531 -1.09 -27.82 -11.04
C ILE A 531 -0.51 -26.47 -10.59
N ILE A 532 -0.41 -25.53 -11.54
CA ILE A 532 0.12 -24.18 -11.31
C ILE A 532 -1.03 -23.20 -11.48
N LEU A 533 -1.62 -22.79 -10.35
CA LEU A 533 -2.72 -21.82 -10.36
C LEU A 533 -2.29 -20.48 -11.01
N PRO A 534 -3.14 -19.87 -11.84
CA PRO A 534 -2.90 -18.54 -12.38
C PRO A 534 -2.84 -17.52 -11.23
N ARG A 535 -1.66 -16.92 -11.05
CA ARG A 535 -1.40 -15.93 -9.99
C ARG A 535 -1.78 -14.51 -10.37
#